data_AF-A0A3S9TPZ2-F1
#
_entry.id   AF-A0A3S9TPZ2-F1
#
_cell.length_a   1.000
_cell.length_b   1.000
_cell.length_c   1.000
_cell.angle_alpha   90.00
_cell.angle_beta   90.00
_cell.angle_gamma   90.00
#
_symmetry.space_group_name_H-M   'P 1'
#
loop_
_entity.id
_entity.type
_entity.pdbx_description
1 polymer ?
#
loop_
_entity_poly.entity_id
_entity_poly.type
_entity_poly.pdbx_seq_one_letter_code
_entity_poly.pdbx_strand_id
1 'polypeptide(L)'
;MSPSDELNTSSEPFHWIRLDLVPLPDSNRCEKTLFWNPSTEALLGDGAEEILALVDEALQAGHLNGATLSHFEITQPLSKPSELAAILTQHYWVVPEPVKSPGLAEIEPELLH
;
A
#
# COMPACT_ATOMS: atom_id res chain seq x y z
N MET A 1 43.98 23.01 -3.06
CA MET A 1 43.10 23.99 -3.74
C MET A 1 42.64 23.32 -5.03
N SER A 2 41.40 22.92 -5.25
CA SER A 2 40.13 23.16 -4.57
C SER A 2 39.34 21.86 -4.42
N PRO A 3 38.35 21.84 -3.52
CA PRO A 3 37.44 20.72 -3.24
C PRO A 3 36.20 20.79 -4.14
N SER A 4 35.30 19.82 -3.97
CA SER A 4 33.93 19.77 -4.51
C SER A 4 33.78 19.09 -5.87
N ASP A 5 33.42 17.80 -5.84
CA ASP A 5 32.35 17.30 -6.69
C ASP A 5 31.52 16.32 -5.84
N GLU A 6 30.48 16.93 -5.25
CA GLU A 6 29.14 16.37 -5.10
C GLU A 6 29.03 14.97 -4.49
N LEU A 7 28.76 14.95 -3.18
CA LEU A 7 27.94 13.93 -2.55
C LEU A 7 26.64 13.79 -3.36
N ASN A 8 26.61 12.80 -4.25
CA ASN A 8 25.41 12.36 -4.93
C ASN A 8 24.45 11.82 -3.86
N THR A 9 23.66 12.72 -3.27
CA THR A 9 22.45 12.37 -2.53
C THR A 9 21.45 11.88 -3.57
N SER A 10 21.65 10.66 -4.03
CA SER A 10 20.60 9.90 -4.70
C SER A 10 19.49 9.75 -3.65
N SER A 11 18.56 10.70 -3.63
CA SER A 11 17.28 10.55 -2.96
C SER A 11 16.62 9.33 -3.61
N GLU A 12 16.87 8.14 -3.06
CA GLU A 12 16.20 6.93 -3.50
C GLU A 12 14.70 7.22 -3.44
N PRO A 13 13.97 7.04 -4.56
CA PRO A 13 12.55 7.29 -4.55
C PRO A 13 11.91 6.38 -3.50
N PHE A 14 10.94 6.91 -2.75
CA PHE A 14 10.11 6.11 -1.86
C PHE A 14 9.24 5.18 -2.74
N HIS A 15 9.80 4.03 -3.11
CA HIS A 15 9.17 3.03 -3.98
C HIS A 15 8.15 2.16 -3.22
N TRP A 16 8.18 2.22 -1.89
CA TRP A 16 7.32 1.44 -1.02
C TRP A 16 6.30 2.33 -0.34
N ILE A 17 5.12 1.78 -0.14
CA ILE A 17 4.00 2.40 0.55
C ILE A 17 3.59 1.45 1.66
N ARG A 18 3.69 1.89 2.92
CA ARG A 18 3.07 1.21 4.05
C ARG A 18 1.57 1.47 3.99
N LEU A 19 0.78 0.42 4.11
CA LEU A 19 -0.67 0.46 4.14
C LEU A 19 -1.11 -0.08 5.49
N ASP A 20 -1.59 0.81 6.35
CA ASP A 20 -2.27 0.42 7.58
C ASP A 20 -3.76 0.25 7.26
N LEU A 21 -4.25 -0.98 7.42
CA LEU A 21 -5.59 -1.40 7.05
C LEU A 21 -6.42 -1.62 8.31
N VAL A 22 -7.37 -0.73 8.56
CA VAL A 22 -8.30 -0.82 9.69
C VAL A 22 -9.62 -1.40 9.18
N PRO A 23 -10.12 -2.52 9.71
CA PRO A 23 -11.34 -3.16 9.20
C PRO A 23 -12.56 -2.27 9.39
N LEU A 24 -13.50 -2.32 8.43
CA LEU A 24 -14.79 -1.64 8.58
C LEU A 24 -15.60 -2.25 9.74
N PRO A 25 -16.49 -1.48 10.42
CA PRO A 25 -17.18 -1.90 11.65
C PRO A 25 -17.96 -3.22 11.57
N ASP A 26 -18.44 -3.62 10.39
CA ASP A 26 -19.24 -4.84 10.17
C ASP A 26 -18.43 -5.99 9.54
N SER A 27 -17.10 -5.84 9.48
CA SER A 27 -16.19 -6.80 8.86
C SER A 27 -15.69 -7.84 9.89
N ASN A 28 -15.58 -9.11 9.48
CA ASN A 28 -14.89 -10.15 10.27
C ASN A 28 -13.36 -10.11 10.12
N ARG A 29 -12.81 -9.04 9.50
CA ARG A 29 -11.38 -8.90 9.24
C ARG A 29 -10.67 -8.23 10.41
N CYS A 30 -9.36 -8.46 10.52
CA CYS A 30 -8.51 -7.85 11.54
C CYS A 30 -7.67 -6.72 10.95
N GLU A 31 -7.24 -5.81 11.82
CA GLU A 31 -6.25 -4.79 11.49
C GLU A 31 -4.94 -5.43 11.02
N LYS A 32 -4.30 -4.82 10.03
CA LYS A 32 -3.04 -5.31 9.46
C LYS A 32 -2.25 -4.20 8.78
N THR A 33 -0.94 -4.36 8.80
CA THR A 33 0.01 -3.49 8.10
C THR A 33 0.64 -4.26 6.95
N LEU A 34 0.65 -3.64 5.77
CA LEU A 34 1.26 -4.19 4.57
C LEU A 34 2.23 -3.20 3.95
N PHE A 35 3.11 -3.70 3.10
CA PHE A 35 4.01 -2.90 2.30
C PHE A 35 3.79 -3.22 0.83
N TRP A 36 3.44 -2.20 0.07
CA TRP A 36 3.14 -2.30 -1.33
C TRP A 36 4.14 -1.52 -2.17
N ASN A 37 4.61 -2.10 -3.27
CA ASN A 37 5.45 -1.44 -4.26
C ASN A 37 4.77 -1.48 -5.63
N PRO A 38 4.20 -0.36 -6.11
CA PRO A 38 3.50 -0.30 -7.40
C PRO A 38 4.39 -0.60 -8.61
N SER A 39 5.70 -0.36 -8.51
CA SER A 39 6.64 -0.55 -9.63
C SER A 39 7.02 -2.02 -9.84
N THR A 40 6.99 -2.82 -8.77
CA THR A 40 7.33 -4.26 -8.81
C THR A 40 6.11 -5.14 -8.61
N GLU A 41 4.94 -4.54 -8.36
CA GLU A 41 3.70 -5.22 -8.00
C GLU A 41 3.83 -6.08 -6.73
N ALA A 42 4.86 -5.82 -5.92
CA ALA A 42 5.15 -6.58 -4.72
C ALA A 42 4.26 -6.13 -3.57
N LEU A 43 3.74 -7.11 -2.83
CA LEU A 43 2.98 -6.92 -1.60
C LEU A 43 3.57 -7.81 -0.50
N LEU A 44 3.90 -7.23 0.65
CA LEU A 44 4.56 -7.90 1.77
C LEU A 44 3.83 -7.58 3.09
N GLY A 45 3.96 -8.47 4.08
CA GLY A 45 3.40 -8.31 5.43
C GLY A 45 2.35 -9.38 5.79
N ASP A 46 1.86 -9.34 7.03
CA ASP A 46 1.07 -10.40 7.68
C ASP A 46 -0.34 -10.62 7.10
N GLY A 47 -0.72 -9.89 6.04
CA GLY A 47 -1.96 -10.11 5.31
C GLY A 47 -1.81 -10.03 3.79
N ALA A 48 -0.58 -10.12 3.27
CA ALA A 48 -0.34 -9.99 1.84
C ALA A 48 -1.11 -11.05 1.03
N GLU A 49 -1.13 -12.30 1.48
CA GLU A 49 -1.87 -13.39 0.80
C GLU A 49 -3.38 -13.13 0.75
N GLU A 50 -3.97 -12.63 1.85
CA GLU A 50 -5.39 -12.29 1.91
C GLU A 50 -5.73 -11.15 0.96
N ILE A 51 -4.90 -10.11 0.90
CA ILE A 51 -5.12 -8.99 -0.03
C ILE A 51 -4.91 -9.41 -1.47
N LEU A 52 -3.93 -10.28 -1.75
CA LEU A 52 -3.73 -10.85 -3.08
C LEU A 52 -4.96 -11.66 -3.53
N ALA A 53 -5.61 -12.39 -2.63
CA ALA A 53 -6.87 -13.07 -2.93
C ALA A 53 -7.99 -12.09 -3.30
N LEU A 54 -8.15 -10.99 -2.55
CA LEU A 54 -9.14 -9.94 -2.89
C LEU A 54 -8.85 -9.25 -4.22
N VAL A 55 -7.57 -9.06 -4.52
CA VAL A 55 -7.11 -8.52 -5.80
C VAL A 55 -7.46 -9.47 -6.94
N ASP A 56 -7.21 -10.77 -6.80
CA ASP A 56 -7.58 -11.77 -7.81
C ASP A 56 -9.09 -11.85 -8.00
N GLU A 57 -9.87 -11.87 -6.92
CA GLU A 57 -11.34 -11.83 -6.99
C GLU A 57 -11.86 -10.61 -7.78
N ALA A 58 -11.31 -9.43 -7.52
CA ALA A 58 -11.67 -8.20 -8.23
C ALA A 58 -11.24 -8.23 -9.71
N LEU A 59 -10.09 -8.81 -10.02
CA LEU A 59 -9.61 -9.03 -11.39
C LEU A 59 -10.52 -9.99 -12.17
N GLN A 60 -10.95 -11.10 -11.55
CA GLN A 60 -11.87 -12.04 -12.16
C GLN A 60 -13.26 -11.43 -12.39
N ALA A 61 -13.72 -10.56 -11.49
CA ALA A 61 -14.96 -9.80 -11.68
C ALA A 61 -14.84 -8.74 -12.79
N GLY A 62 -13.62 -8.25 -13.05
CA GLY A 62 -13.29 -7.23 -14.05
C GLY A 62 -13.77 -5.82 -13.72
N HIS A 63 -14.60 -5.66 -12.69
CA HIS A 63 -15.13 -4.39 -12.24
C HIS A 63 -15.63 -4.46 -10.80
N LEU A 64 -15.73 -3.30 -10.16
CA LEU A 64 -16.35 -3.14 -8.84
C LEU A 64 -17.67 -2.37 -8.96
N ASN A 65 -18.68 -2.87 -8.25
CA ASN A 65 -19.97 -2.21 -8.09
C ASN A 65 -20.12 -1.78 -6.63
N GLY A 66 -20.03 -0.48 -6.36
CA GLY A 66 -20.23 0.09 -5.03
C GLY A 66 -21.45 1.01 -4.99
N ALA A 67 -22.03 1.22 -3.80
CA ALA A 67 -23.18 2.12 -3.62
C ALA A 67 -22.90 3.57 -4.07
N THR A 68 -21.63 3.97 -4.17
CA THR A 68 -21.16 5.29 -4.59
C THR A 68 -20.27 5.27 -5.84
N LEU A 69 -19.89 4.09 -6.34
CA LEU A 69 -19.02 3.93 -7.51
C LEU A 69 -19.84 3.35 -8.66
N SER A 70 -20.19 4.19 -9.63
CA SER A 70 -20.71 3.74 -10.91
C SER A 70 -19.61 2.98 -11.64
N HIS A 71 -19.74 1.65 -11.74
CA HIS A 71 -18.91 0.74 -12.55
C HIS A 71 -17.43 1.15 -12.68
N PHE A 72 -16.60 0.69 -11.74
CA PHE A 72 -15.17 0.97 -11.74
C PHE A 72 -14.41 -0.24 -12.30
N GLU A 73 -13.77 -0.09 -13.46
CA GLU A 73 -13.03 -1.15 -14.15
C GLU A 73 -11.73 -1.52 -13.40
N ILE A 74 -11.45 -2.82 -13.28
CA ILE A 74 -10.24 -3.35 -12.62
C ILE A 74 -9.41 -4.10 -13.65
N THR A 75 -8.14 -3.70 -13.79
CA THR A 75 -7.24 -4.26 -14.82
C THR A 75 -5.84 -4.56 -14.30
N GLN A 76 -5.26 -3.66 -13.51
CA GLN A 76 -3.91 -3.76 -12.98
C GLN A 76 -3.85 -3.20 -11.54
N PRO A 77 -4.57 -3.83 -10.60
CA PRO A 77 -4.71 -3.31 -9.24
C PRO A 77 -3.37 -3.18 -8.51
N LEU A 78 -2.39 -4.07 -8.74
CA LEU A 78 -1.10 -3.99 -8.05
C LEU A 78 -0.16 -2.90 -8.60
N SER A 79 -0.44 -2.32 -9.75
CA SER A 79 0.35 -1.24 -10.35
C SER A 79 -0.39 0.10 -10.39
N LYS A 80 -1.74 0.10 -10.26
CA LYS A 80 -2.58 1.30 -10.26
C LYS A 80 -3.14 1.60 -8.86
N PRO A 81 -2.66 2.66 -8.17
CA PRO A 81 -3.09 2.98 -6.81
C PRO A 81 -4.60 3.15 -6.63
N SER A 82 -5.27 3.74 -7.62
CA SER A 82 -6.73 3.93 -7.59
C SER A 82 -7.50 2.61 -7.58
N GLU A 83 -7.01 1.60 -8.31
CA GLU A 83 -7.65 0.29 -8.40
C GLU A 83 -7.44 -0.50 -7.11
N LEU A 84 -6.21 -0.53 -6.57
CA LEU A 84 -5.96 -1.15 -5.26
C LEU A 84 -6.79 -0.49 -4.16
N ALA A 85 -6.84 0.85 -4.13
CA ALA A 85 -7.64 1.58 -3.15
C ALA A 85 -9.14 1.25 -3.26
N ALA A 86 -9.69 1.14 -4.48
CA ALA A 86 -11.09 0.77 -4.68
C ALA A 86 -11.40 -0.65 -4.17
N ILE A 87 -10.47 -1.59 -4.29
CA ILE A 87 -10.60 -2.95 -3.76
C ILE A 87 -10.55 -2.91 -2.22
N LEU A 88 -9.51 -2.31 -1.67
CA LEU A 88 -9.28 -2.28 -0.22
C LEU A 88 -10.37 -1.53 0.54
N THR A 89 -10.90 -0.43 -0.01
CA THR A 89 -11.91 0.41 0.65
C THR A 89 -13.29 -0.24 0.78
N GLN A 90 -13.54 -1.37 0.11
CA GLN A 90 -14.73 -2.20 0.34
C GLN A 90 -14.67 -2.97 1.67
N HIS A 91 -13.48 -3.10 2.27
CA HIS A 91 -13.24 -3.94 3.44
C HIS A 91 -12.53 -3.21 4.58
N TYR A 92 -11.78 -2.16 4.27
CA TYR A 92 -10.89 -1.47 5.20
C TYR A 92 -10.95 0.06 5.02
N TRP A 93 -10.70 0.80 6.08
CA TRP A 93 -10.11 2.13 5.98
C TRP A 93 -8.62 1.97 5.71
N VAL A 94 -8.12 2.67 4.69
CA VAL A 94 -6.75 2.55 4.20
C VAL A 94 -5.98 3.82 4.56
N VAL A 95 -4.87 3.67 5.29
CA VAL A 95 -3.96 4.76 5.60
C VAL A 95 -2.63 4.51 4.88
N PRO A 96 -2.35 5.21 3.77
CA PRO A 96 -1.10 5.06 3.03
C PRO A 96 0.00 6.00 3.53
N GLU A 97 1.21 5.46 3.72
CA GLU A 97 2.41 6.23 4.09
C GLU A 97 3.61 5.81 3.22
N PRO A 98 4.28 6.74 2.51
CA PRO A 98 5.46 6.41 1.72
C PRO A 98 6.65 6.04 2.63
N VAL A 99 7.31 4.92 2.34
CA VAL A 99 8.46 4.41 3.12
C VAL A 99 9.62 4.01 2.20
N LYS A 100 10.85 4.03 2.74
CA LYS A 100 12.06 3.70 1.95
C LYS A 100 12.15 2.20 1.67
N SER A 101 11.79 1.38 2.64
CA SER A 101 11.82 -0.07 2.54
C SER A 101 10.75 -0.71 3.44
N PRO A 102 10.30 -1.93 3.13
CA PRO A 102 9.43 -2.69 4.02
C PRO A 102 10.15 -2.94 5.37
N GLY A 103 9.45 -2.77 6.48
CA GLY A 103 9.99 -3.04 7.82
C GLY A 103 10.83 -1.94 8.46
N LEU A 104 11.07 -0.80 7.79
CA LEU A 104 11.51 0.42 8.47
C LEU A 104 10.26 1.07 9.08
N ALA A 105 9.82 0.55 10.23
CA ALA A 105 9.15 1.44 11.19
C ALA A 105 10.21 2.48 11.55
N GLU A 106 9.97 3.75 11.22
CA GLU A 106 10.79 4.81 11.79
C GLU A 106 10.72 4.62 13.30
N ILE A 107 11.81 4.18 13.90
CA ILE A 107 11.95 4.13 15.34
C ILE A 107 11.91 5.61 15.73
N GLU A 108 10.74 6.10 16.16
CA GLU A 108 10.64 7.41 16.76
C GLU A 108 11.70 7.48 17.86
N PRO A 109 12.71 8.36 17.76
CA PRO A 109 13.67 8.53 18.84
C PRO A 109 13.01 9.36 19.93
N GLU A 110 11.94 8.86 20.54
CA GLU A 110 11.40 9.42 21.77
C GLU A 110 11.86 8.59 22.97
N LEU A 111 12.42 9.31 23.95
CA LEU A 111 12.75 8.92 25.32
C LEU A 111 14.17 8.36 25.58
N LEU A 112 15.17 9.20 25.30
CA LEU A 112 16.39 9.28 26.12
C LEU A 112 16.68 10.75 26.45
N HIS A 113 15.88 11.34 27.36
CA HIS A 113 16.26 12.54 28.11
C HIS A 113 15.61 12.53 29.49
#